data_AF-A0A1S8A7G0-F1
#
_entry.id   AF-A0A1S8A7G0-F1
#
_cell.length_a   1.000
_cell.length_b   1.000
_cell.length_c   1.000
_cell.angle_alpha   90.00
_cell.angle_beta   90.00
_cell.angle_gamma   90.00
#
_symmetry.space_group_name_H-M   'P 1'
#
loop_
_entity.id
_entity.type
_entity.pdbx_description
1 polymer ?
#
loop_
_entity_poly.entity_id
_entity_poly.type
_entity_poly.pdbx_seq_one_letter_code
_entity_poly.pdbx_strand_id
1 'polypeptide(L)'
;MSNDASDAAHEGVGIVDPKSDSQYIQFRCLPPGGPQLNRWSHIITREHDFPASQAMLYGAGVPNEEMMKNAPHVGIATIWWEGNPCK
;
A
#
# COMPACT_ATOMS: atom_id res chain seq x y z
N MET A 1 -3.55 -21.03 28.95
CA MET A 1 -4.14 -21.45 27.66
C MET A 1 -4.45 -20.18 26.90
N SER A 2 -3.40 -19.60 26.31
CA SER A 2 -3.50 -18.36 25.53
C SER A 2 -4.14 -18.71 24.19
N ASN A 3 -5.24 -18.04 23.85
CA ASN A 3 -5.86 -18.16 22.53
C ASN A 3 -4.99 -17.38 21.54
N ASP A 4 -4.01 -18.07 20.96
CA ASP A 4 -3.39 -17.69 19.68
C ASP A 4 -4.41 -17.98 18.57
N ALA A 5 -5.43 -17.14 18.50
CA ALA A 5 -6.47 -17.18 17.48
C ALA A 5 -6.42 -15.90 16.64
N SER A 6 -5.27 -15.67 16.03
CA SER A 6 -5.18 -14.89 14.80
C SER A 6 -4.06 -15.51 13.97
N ASP A 7 -4.36 -16.70 13.45
CA ASP A 7 -3.56 -17.40 12.46
C ASP A 7 -3.06 -16.41 11.42
N ALA A 8 -1.74 -16.40 11.29
CA ALA A 8 -0.94 -15.78 10.28
C ALA A 8 -1.70 -15.62 8.95
N ALA A 9 -2.07 -14.38 8.62
CA ALA A 9 -2.11 -14.00 7.23
C ALA A 9 -0.71 -14.31 6.69
N HIS A 10 -0.60 -15.28 5.78
CA HIS A 10 0.64 -15.72 5.17
C HIS A 10 1.47 -14.51 4.71
N GLU A 11 2.40 -14.04 5.55
CA GLU A 11 3.36 -13.01 5.22
C GLU A 11 4.24 -13.58 4.11
N GLY A 12 4.08 -13.06 2.89
CA GLY A 12 4.92 -13.42 1.75
C GLY A 12 4.22 -13.89 0.48
N VAL A 13 2.89 -14.13 0.45
CA VAL A 13 2.21 -14.55 -0.79
C VAL A 13 1.02 -13.65 -1.10
N GLY A 14 1.30 -12.40 -1.46
CA GLY A 14 0.30 -11.56 -2.11
C GLY A 14 -0.13 -12.17 -3.46
N ILE A 15 -1.33 -11.82 -3.92
CA ILE A 15 -1.85 -12.23 -5.22
C ILE A 15 -1.40 -11.25 -6.32
N VAL A 16 -1.40 -11.67 -7.59
CA VAL A 16 -1.32 -10.70 -8.70
C VAL A 16 -2.71 -10.08 -8.85
N ASP A 17 -2.78 -8.76 -9.03
CA ASP A 17 -4.04 -8.08 -9.30
C ASP A 17 -4.60 -8.58 -10.65
N PRO A 18 -5.82 -9.13 -10.72
CA PRO A 18 -6.40 -9.56 -11.99
C PRO A 18 -6.54 -8.45 -13.04
N LYS A 19 -6.47 -7.18 -12.61
CA LYS A 19 -6.56 -6.01 -13.48
C LYS A 19 -5.21 -5.48 -13.94
N SER A 20 -4.09 -6.01 -13.44
CA SER A 20 -2.78 -5.53 -13.84
C SER A 20 -2.44 -5.98 -15.25
N ASP A 21 -1.87 -5.07 -16.04
CA ASP A 21 -1.35 -5.41 -17.36
C ASP A 21 -0.01 -6.13 -17.21
N SER A 22 0.13 -7.27 -17.88
CA SER A 22 1.33 -8.10 -17.95
C SER A 22 2.59 -7.38 -18.42
N GLN A 23 2.47 -6.24 -19.10
CA GLN A 23 3.60 -5.45 -19.57
C GLN A 23 4.35 -4.72 -18.43
N TYR A 24 3.72 -4.56 -17.26
CA TYR A 24 4.31 -3.85 -16.13
C TYR A 24 4.84 -4.80 -15.04
N ILE A 25 5.62 -4.25 -14.12
CA ILE A 25 6.07 -4.95 -12.92
C ILE A 25 4.85 -5.31 -12.07
N GLN A 26 4.75 -6.59 -11.74
CA GLN A 26 3.63 -7.14 -10.99
C GLN A 26 3.86 -7.02 -9.49
N PHE A 27 3.29 -5.97 -8.90
CA PHE A 27 3.25 -5.79 -7.46
C PHE A 27 2.23 -6.73 -6.81
N ARG A 28 2.70 -7.60 -5.92
CA ARG A 28 1.86 -8.55 -5.18
C ARG A 28 0.95 -7.79 -4.23
N CYS A 29 -0.36 -7.96 -4.35
CA CYS A 29 -1.35 -7.24 -3.55
C CYS A 29 -2.04 -8.17 -2.54
N LEU A 30 -2.55 -7.63 -1.44
CA LEU A 30 -3.35 -8.41 -0.50
C LEU A 30 -4.68 -8.85 -1.14
N PRO A 31 -5.28 -9.98 -0.71
CA PRO A 31 -6.58 -10.41 -1.24
C PRO A 31 -7.68 -9.36 -1.00
N PRO A 32 -8.68 -9.27 -1.90
CA PRO A 32 -9.80 -8.36 -1.72
C PRO A 32 -10.70 -8.78 -0.55
N GLY A 33 -11.32 -7.78 0.12
CA GLY A 33 -12.27 -8.01 1.20
C GLY A 33 -11.67 -8.37 2.56
N GLY A 34 -10.33 -8.36 2.69
CA GLY A 34 -9.66 -8.55 3.97
C GLY A 34 -9.74 -7.33 4.91
N PRO A 35 -9.38 -7.52 6.19
CA PRO A 35 -9.41 -6.45 7.19
C PRO A 35 -8.35 -5.35 6.95
N GLN A 36 -7.28 -5.65 6.20
CA GLN A 36 -6.27 -4.67 5.82
C GLN A 36 -6.71 -3.84 4.60
N LEU A 37 -6.73 -2.52 4.75
CA LEU A 37 -7.17 -1.60 3.70
C LEU A 37 -6.05 -1.20 2.73
N ASN A 38 -4.78 -1.31 3.15
CA ASN A 38 -3.60 -0.91 2.39
C ASN A 38 -3.14 -1.98 1.37
N ARG A 39 -4.09 -2.47 0.55
CA ARG A 39 -3.92 -3.63 -0.33
C ARG A 39 -2.69 -3.58 -1.24
N TRP A 40 -2.38 -2.42 -1.82
CA TRP A 40 -1.22 -2.23 -2.70
C TRP A 40 -0.05 -1.56 -1.97
N SER A 41 -0.33 -0.55 -1.15
CA SER A 41 0.74 0.21 -0.50
C SER A 41 1.54 -0.58 0.53
N HIS A 42 1.01 -1.69 1.07
CA HIS A 42 1.73 -2.53 2.04
C HIS A 42 3.13 -2.99 1.57
N ILE A 43 3.32 -3.20 0.26
CA ILE A 43 4.59 -3.67 -0.31
C ILE A 43 5.74 -2.74 0.08
N ILE A 44 5.51 -1.43 0.02
CA ILE A 44 6.55 -0.43 0.26
C ILE A 44 6.54 0.10 1.70
N THR A 45 5.60 -0.37 2.54
CA THR A 45 5.40 0.19 3.88
C THR A 45 5.47 -0.78 5.05
N ARG A 46 5.45 -2.11 4.81
CA ARG A 46 5.53 -3.12 5.89
C ARG A 46 6.90 -3.75 6.03
N GLU A 47 7.42 -4.30 4.93
CA GLU A 47 8.59 -5.16 4.94
C GLU A 47 9.91 -4.38 4.94
N HIS A 48 10.98 -5.08 5.25
CA HIS A 48 12.34 -4.54 5.27
C HIS A 48 12.98 -4.45 3.88
N ASP A 49 12.27 -4.83 2.82
CA ASP A 49 12.76 -4.80 1.44
C ASP A 49 12.83 -3.36 0.88
N PHE A 50 12.03 -2.43 1.41
CA PHE A 50 11.90 -1.05 0.90
C PHE A 50 12.16 0.04 1.97
N PRO A 51 13.31 0.04 2.66
CA PRO A 51 13.60 1.01 3.73
C PRO A 51 13.74 2.44 3.18
N ALA A 52 14.25 2.59 1.95
CA ALA A 52 14.36 3.89 1.30
C ALA A 52 12.98 4.52 1.05
N SER A 53 12.00 3.73 0.58
CA SER A 53 10.62 4.20 0.35
C SER A 53 9.97 4.67 1.66
N GLN A 54 10.16 3.92 2.75
CA GLN A 54 9.65 4.30 4.07
C GLN A 54 10.27 5.61 4.56
N ALA A 55 11.59 5.79 4.40
CA ALA A 55 12.27 7.04 4.76
C ALA A 55 11.72 8.24 3.96
N MET A 56 11.48 8.08 2.66
CA MET A 56 10.88 9.11 1.82
C MET A 56 9.45 9.46 2.27
N LEU A 57 8.64 8.45 2.63
CA LEU A 57 7.28 8.66 3.12
C LEU A 57 7.25 9.38 4.47
N TYR A 58 8.17 9.07 5.38
CA TYR A 58 8.35 9.85 6.62
C TYR A 58 8.76 11.29 6.32
N GLY A 59 9.69 11.50 5.38
CA GLY A 59 10.09 12.84 4.93
C GLY A 59 8.94 13.63 4.29
N ALA A 60 7.99 12.96 3.64
CA ALA A 60 6.79 13.55 3.08
C ALA A 60 5.69 13.87 4.12
N GLY A 61 5.88 13.48 5.39
CA GLY A 61 4.99 13.82 6.49
C GLY A 61 4.07 12.70 6.98
N VAL A 62 4.31 11.43 6.62
CA VAL A 62 3.64 10.31 7.28
C VAL A 62 4.02 10.31 8.78
N PRO A 63 3.06 10.35 9.72
CA PRO A 63 3.36 10.79 11.09
C PRO A 63 4.01 9.72 11.97
N ASN A 64 3.74 8.44 11.73
CA ASN A 64 4.22 7.34 12.57
C ASN A 64 4.17 5.99 11.84
N GLU A 65 4.75 4.98 12.47
CA GLU A 65 4.86 3.62 11.93
C GLU A 65 3.50 2.93 11.77
N GLU A 66 2.56 3.19 12.67
CA GLU A 66 1.21 2.62 12.60
C GLU A 66 0.49 3.09 11.33
N MET A 67 0.52 4.40 11.06
CA MET A 67 -0.03 4.98 9.84
C MET A 67 0.69 4.44 8.60
N MET A 68 2.02 4.32 8.65
CA MET A 68 2.83 3.75 7.57
C MET A 68 2.38 2.31 7.21
N LYS A 69 2.21 1.45 8.22
CA LYS A 69 1.96 0.01 8.03
C LYS A 69 0.52 -0.38 7.78
N ASN A 70 -0.44 0.43 8.22
CA ASN A 70 -1.86 0.06 8.24
C ASN A 70 -2.75 0.98 7.40
N ALA A 71 -2.42 2.26 7.25
CA ALA A 71 -3.27 3.18 6.51
C ALA A 71 -3.16 2.94 4.99
N PRO A 72 -4.27 2.99 4.25
CA PRO A 72 -4.22 2.98 2.79
C PRO A 72 -3.64 4.30 2.27
N HIS A 73 -2.65 4.22 1.38
CA HIS A 73 -2.17 5.39 0.65
C HIS A 73 -3.06 5.62 -0.59
N VAL A 74 -3.69 6.80 -0.65
CA VAL A 74 -4.62 7.18 -1.73
C VAL A 74 -3.98 8.28 -2.57
N GLY A 75 -3.67 7.96 -3.83
CA GLY A 75 -3.20 8.96 -4.79
C GLY A 75 -4.34 9.86 -5.25
N ILE A 76 -4.20 11.18 -5.08
CA ILE A 76 -5.16 12.18 -5.56
C ILE A 76 -4.60 12.79 -6.84
N ALA A 77 -5.12 12.37 -7.99
CA ALA A 77 -4.70 12.89 -9.29
C ALA A 77 -5.61 14.07 -9.69
N THR A 78 -5.11 15.29 -9.53
CA THR A 78 -5.80 16.50 -9.98
C THR A 78 -5.49 16.77 -11.46
N ILE A 79 -6.47 17.32 -12.17
CA ILE A 79 -6.28 17.80 -13.55
C ILE A 79 -6.44 19.30 -13.50
N TRP A 80 -5.45 20.01 -12.96
CA TRP A 80 -5.46 21.46 -12.82
C TRP A 80 -4.39 22.09 -13.72
N TRP A 81 -4.72 23.24 -14.33
CA TRP A 81 -3.80 24.10 -15.06
C TRP A 81 -4.48 25.46 -15.34
N GLU A 82 -3.74 26.57 -15.24
CA GLU A 82 -4.30 27.93 -15.30
C GLU A 82 -4.92 28.30 -16.65
N GLY A 83 -4.53 27.62 -17.73
CA GLY A 83 -5.00 27.88 -19.09
C GLY A 83 -6.34 27.22 -19.46
N ASN A 84 -6.98 26.47 -18.55
CA ASN A 84 -8.29 25.86 -18.81
C ASN A 84 -9.26 26.14 -17.65
N PRO A 85 -10.26 27.02 -17.82
CA PRO A 85 -11.18 27.39 -16.76
C PRO A 85 -12.15 26.26 -16.34
N CYS A 86 -12.24 25.17 -17.12
CA CYS A 86 -13.04 24.00 -16.76
C CYS A 86 -12.29 23.01 -15.85
N LYS A 87 -11.07 23.34 -15.44
CA LYS A 87 -10.14 22.47 -14.71
C LYS A 87 -9.68 23.10 -13.41
#